data_AF-A0AAE0PSM1-F1
#
_entry.id   AF-A0AAE0PSM1-F1
#
_cell.length_a   1.000
_cell.length_b   1.000
_cell.length_c   1.000
_cell.angle_alpha   90.00
_cell.angle_beta   90.00
_cell.angle_gamma   90.00
#
_symmetry.space_group_name_H-M   'P 1'
#
loop_
_entity.id
_entity.type
_entity.pdbx_description
1 polymer ?
#
loop_
_entity_poly.entity_id
_entity_poly.type
_entity_poly.pdbx_seq_one_letter_code
_entity_poly.pdbx_strand_id
1 'polypeptide(L)'
;MITRTVSKNPRTTRGDLVNDLQRAGTKVTKANISNTLRRQGLKSCSARRVPLLKPVHVRAHLKFAREHLDDPEEDWENVIWSDETKIELFGKNSTCRVWRRKNAELHPKNTIPTVKHGGGNIMLWGCFSAKGPGRLIRVKERMKGAMYREILSKNLLPSARALKMKRGWVFQHDNDPKHTVRATKEWLRKKHFKVLEWPSQSPDLNPIENLWRELKIRVAQRQPQNITALEEICMEEWAKLPGTRSMTKKKRDVEQDSVRFLYKFPSCQLGDPRGREHGSEREKKKKGTVLFRQVKSSEMHYILPHCLMCTISHVGMSCDYSSTVLLIAAETRG
;
A
#
# COMPACT_ATOMS: atom_id res chain seq x y z
N MET A 1 12.14 3.56 32.54
CA MET A 1 12.22 2.10 32.33
C MET A 1 11.20 1.61 31.31
N ILE A 2 9.90 1.83 31.54
CA ILE A 2 8.78 1.37 30.67
C ILE A 2 8.95 1.77 29.20
N THR A 3 9.15 3.07 28.92
CA THR A 3 9.30 3.60 27.56
C THR A 3 10.54 3.02 26.87
N ARG A 4 11.69 3.00 27.56
CA ARG A 4 12.93 2.41 27.05
C ARG A 4 12.77 0.94 26.65
N THR A 5 12.07 0.14 27.46
CA THR A 5 11.80 -1.27 27.16
C THR A 5 10.93 -1.42 25.91
N VAL A 6 9.83 -0.66 25.81
CA VAL A 6 8.94 -0.68 24.65
C VAL A 6 9.61 -0.13 23.39
N SER A 7 10.49 0.87 23.49
CA SER A 7 11.25 1.38 22.34
C SER A 7 12.25 0.34 21.81
N LYS A 8 12.88 -0.46 22.69
CA LYS A 8 13.78 -1.55 22.29
C LYS A 8 13.03 -2.76 21.74
N ASN A 9 11.91 -3.12 22.36
CA ASN A 9 11.07 -4.23 21.93
C ASN A 9 9.59 -3.80 21.90
N PRO A 10 9.10 -3.29 20.76
CA PRO A 10 7.71 -2.83 20.63
C PRO A 10 6.65 -3.92 20.81
N ARG A 11 7.05 -5.20 20.86
CA ARG A 11 6.14 -6.35 21.08
C ARG A 11 5.96 -6.69 22.55
N THR A 12 6.71 -6.06 23.47
CA THR A 12 6.55 -6.29 24.91
C THR A 12 5.13 -5.99 25.35
N THR A 13 4.50 -6.95 26.04
CA THR A 13 3.11 -6.81 26.47
C THR A 13 3.02 -5.99 27.75
N ARG A 14 1.80 -5.49 28.03
CA ARG A 14 1.49 -4.85 29.31
C ARG A 14 1.72 -5.80 30.50
N GLY A 15 1.55 -7.11 30.31
CA GLY A 15 1.81 -8.11 31.34
C GLY A 15 3.31 -8.22 31.64
N ASP A 16 4.12 -8.31 30.60
CA ASP A 16 5.59 -8.37 30.72
C ASP A 16 6.12 -7.16 31.47
N LEU A 17 5.65 -5.95 31.14
CA LEU A 17 6.06 -4.72 31.83
C LEU A 17 5.67 -4.69 33.31
N VAL A 18 4.50 -5.23 33.68
CA VAL A 18 4.09 -5.34 35.08
C VAL A 18 5.01 -6.31 35.82
N ASN A 19 5.29 -7.47 35.23
CA ASN A 19 6.16 -8.49 35.81
C ASN A 19 7.61 -7.99 35.97
N ASP A 20 8.13 -7.27 34.98
CA ASP A 20 9.48 -6.67 35.03
C ASP A 20 9.61 -5.65 36.15
N LEU A 21 8.61 -4.78 36.32
CA LEU A 21 8.62 -3.78 37.39
C LEU A 21 8.41 -4.40 38.76
N GLN A 22 7.55 -5.42 38.86
CA GLN A 22 7.35 -6.15 40.10
C GLN A 22 8.64 -6.86 40.54
N ARG A 23 9.40 -7.46 39.61
CA ARG A 23 10.73 -8.01 39.88
C ARG A 23 11.74 -6.96 40.35
N ALA A 24 11.61 -5.73 39.87
CA ALA A 24 12.40 -4.58 40.31
C ALA A 24 11.86 -3.92 41.59
N GLY A 25 10.96 -4.58 42.33
CA GLY A 25 10.40 -4.08 43.59
C GLY A 25 9.29 -3.03 43.43
N THR A 26 8.86 -2.72 42.21
CA THR A 26 7.83 -1.70 41.95
C THR A 26 6.51 -2.35 41.55
N LYS A 27 5.48 -2.24 42.39
CA LYS A 27 4.14 -2.77 42.10
C LYS A 27 3.34 -1.77 41.25
N VAL A 28 2.98 -2.17 40.03
CA VAL A 28 2.16 -1.35 39.13
C VAL A 28 1.02 -2.16 38.52
N THR A 29 -0.05 -1.48 38.10
CA THR A 29 -1.17 -2.10 37.39
C THR A 29 -1.01 -1.95 35.87
N LYS A 30 -1.68 -2.83 35.11
CA LYS A 30 -1.75 -2.71 33.63
C LYS A 30 -2.35 -1.37 33.17
N ALA A 31 -3.24 -0.77 33.97
CA ALA A 31 -3.82 0.54 33.70
C ALA A 31 -2.76 1.65 33.79
N ASN A 32 -1.93 1.63 34.84
CA ASN A 32 -0.84 2.59 35.02
C ASN A 32 0.19 2.52 33.88
N ILE A 33 0.51 1.30 33.42
CA ILE A 33 1.34 1.09 32.21
C ILE A 33 0.69 1.71 30.97
N SER A 34 -0.60 1.42 30.76
CA SER A 34 -1.33 1.91 29.57
C SER A 34 -1.41 3.44 29.54
N ASN A 35 -1.69 4.08 30.67
CA ASN A 35 -1.74 5.53 30.79
C ASN A 35 -0.35 6.15 30.58
N THR A 36 0.69 5.53 31.11
CA THR A 36 2.07 6.00 30.91
C THR A 36 2.51 5.92 29.46
N LEU A 37 2.21 4.82 28.76
CA LEU A 37 2.50 4.69 27.33
C LEU A 37 1.71 5.71 26.48
N ARG A 38 0.43 5.94 26.80
CA ARG A 38 -0.40 6.94 26.11
C ARG A 38 0.09 8.37 26.32
N ARG A 39 0.50 8.73 27.53
CA ARG A 39 1.12 10.05 27.83
C ARG A 39 2.38 10.30 27.02
N GLN A 40 3.03 9.24 26.55
CA GLN A 40 4.24 9.28 25.72
C GLN A 40 3.92 9.15 24.22
N GLY A 41 2.65 9.29 23.83
CA GLY A 41 2.20 9.19 22.44
C GLY A 41 2.16 7.77 21.87
N LEU A 42 2.42 6.74 22.69
CA LEU A 42 2.42 5.35 22.23
C LEU A 42 1.02 4.76 22.30
N LYS A 43 0.58 4.18 21.17
CA LYS A 43 -0.70 3.49 21.05
C LYS A 43 -0.51 2.02 20.73
N SER A 44 -1.32 1.17 21.35
CA SER A 44 -1.40 -0.24 21.00
C SER A 44 -2.05 -0.37 19.63
N CYS A 45 -1.35 -0.95 18.66
CA CYS A 45 -1.83 -1.17 17.29
C CYS A 45 -1.52 -2.60 16.87
N SER A 46 -2.33 -3.15 15.96
CA SER A 46 -1.98 -4.42 15.31
C SER A 46 -0.73 -4.23 14.46
N ALA A 47 0.24 -5.15 14.60
CA ALA A 47 1.43 -5.15 13.76
C ALA A 47 1.05 -5.33 12.28
N ARG A 48 1.64 -4.51 11.40
CA ARG A 48 1.44 -4.64 9.96
C ARG A 48 2.06 -5.96 9.48
N ARG A 49 1.30 -6.76 8.75
CA ARG A 49 1.82 -7.94 8.06
C ARG A 49 2.52 -7.45 6.79
N VAL A 50 3.80 -7.79 6.64
CA VAL A 50 4.60 -7.47 5.46
C VAL A 50 5.29 -8.75 4.97
N PRO A 51 5.53 -8.91 3.67
CA PRO A 51 6.32 -10.03 3.16
C PRO A 51 7.72 -10.02 3.76
N LEU A 52 8.27 -11.20 4.04
CA LEU A 52 9.66 -11.30 4.49
C LEU A 52 10.59 -11.14 3.28
N LEU A 53 11.17 -9.96 3.13
CA LEU A 53 12.10 -9.65 2.05
C LEU A 53 13.53 -10.07 2.41
N LYS A 54 14.21 -10.72 1.48
CA LYS A 54 15.65 -10.98 1.57
C LYS A 54 16.42 -9.67 1.28
N PRO A 55 17.66 -9.51 1.79
CA PRO A 55 18.48 -8.32 1.52
C PRO A 55 18.66 -8.00 0.02
N VAL A 56 18.69 -9.04 -0.82
CA VAL A 56 18.76 -8.87 -2.28
C VAL A 56 17.50 -8.20 -2.85
N HIS A 57 16.30 -8.54 -2.35
CA HIS A 57 15.06 -7.91 -2.78
C HIS A 57 15.04 -6.44 -2.34
N VAL A 58 15.45 -6.15 -1.09
CA VAL A 58 15.54 -4.76 -0.60
C VAL A 58 16.45 -3.90 -1.47
N ARG A 59 17.62 -4.42 -1.88
CA ARG A 59 18.51 -3.69 -2.79
C ARG A 59 17.88 -3.44 -4.16
N ALA A 60 17.19 -4.43 -4.72
CA ALA A 60 16.50 -4.27 -6.00
C ALA A 60 15.35 -3.26 -5.93
N HIS A 61 14.58 -3.26 -4.83
CA HIS A 61 13.52 -2.28 -4.57
C HIS A 61 14.08 -0.87 -4.50
N LEU A 62 15.17 -0.68 -3.74
CA LEU A 62 15.85 0.61 -3.61
C LEU A 62 16.45 1.10 -4.93
N LYS A 63 17.02 0.19 -5.73
CA LYS A 63 17.55 0.52 -7.06
C LYS A 63 16.41 1.04 -7.95
N PHE A 64 15.33 0.26 -8.08
CA PHE A 64 14.16 0.63 -8.88
C PHE A 64 13.58 1.98 -8.45
N ALA A 65 13.36 2.18 -7.14
CA ALA A 65 12.79 3.42 -6.61
C ALA A 65 13.69 4.64 -6.86
N ARG A 66 15.02 4.47 -6.83
CA ARG A 66 15.96 5.57 -7.13
C ARG A 66 15.98 5.90 -8.61
N GLU A 67 15.95 4.90 -9.47
CA GLU A 67 16.00 5.07 -10.93
C GLU A 67 14.76 5.78 -11.47
N HIS A 68 13.61 5.60 -10.82
CA HIS A 68 12.35 6.17 -11.28
C HIS A 68 11.80 7.29 -10.36
N LEU A 69 12.63 7.81 -9.44
CA LEU A 69 12.21 8.82 -8.46
C LEU A 69 11.84 10.15 -9.13
N ASP A 70 12.61 10.52 -10.16
CA ASP A 70 12.49 11.79 -10.88
C ASP A 70 11.73 11.61 -12.22
N ASP A 71 11.14 10.43 -12.45
CA ASP A 71 10.37 10.16 -13.66
C ASP A 71 9.12 11.04 -13.71
N PRO A 72 8.83 11.67 -14.86
CA PRO A 72 7.66 12.54 -15.00
C PRO A 72 6.36 11.73 -14.90
N GLU A 73 5.28 12.38 -14.45
CA GLU A 73 3.98 11.73 -14.29
C GLU A 73 3.47 11.15 -15.62
N GLU A 74 3.77 11.80 -16.74
CA GLU A 74 3.41 11.37 -18.09
C GLU A 74 3.98 9.99 -18.47
N ASP A 75 5.16 9.64 -17.96
CA ASP A 75 5.76 8.33 -18.21
C ASP A 75 4.97 7.24 -17.50
N TRP A 76 4.57 7.48 -16.24
CA TRP A 76 3.71 6.59 -15.47
C TRP A 76 2.28 6.50 -16.01
N GLU A 77 1.75 7.59 -16.58
CA GLU A 77 0.46 7.58 -17.27
C GLU A 77 0.48 6.69 -18.53
N ASN A 78 1.66 6.49 -19.11
CA ASN A 78 1.88 5.68 -20.29
C ASN A 78 2.27 4.22 -19.98
N VAL A 79 2.13 3.78 -18.73
CA VAL A 79 2.31 2.38 -18.30
C VAL A 79 0.96 1.64 -18.29
N ILE A 80 0.96 0.42 -18.83
CA ILE A 80 -0.10 -0.57 -18.63
C ILE A 80 0.37 -1.56 -17.57
N TRP A 81 -0.28 -1.50 -16.42
CA TRP A 81 -0.07 -2.41 -15.29
C TRP A 81 -0.91 -3.66 -15.49
N SER A 82 -0.38 -4.82 -15.13
CA SER A 82 -1.12 -6.08 -15.18
C SER A 82 -0.77 -6.97 -14.01
N ASP A 83 -1.72 -7.83 -13.65
CA ASP A 83 -1.56 -8.83 -12.60
C ASP A 83 -2.69 -9.85 -12.63
N GLU A 84 -2.56 -10.92 -11.85
CA GLU A 84 -3.60 -11.90 -11.60
C GLU A 84 -4.08 -11.88 -10.15
N THR A 85 -5.40 -11.83 -9.94
CA THR A 85 -6.00 -11.98 -8.60
C THR A 85 -6.93 -13.18 -8.51
N LYS A 86 -6.96 -13.81 -7.33
CA LYS A 86 -8.00 -14.75 -6.94
C LYS A 86 -9.11 -14.03 -6.19
N ILE A 87 -10.37 -14.31 -6.53
CA ILE A 87 -11.55 -13.86 -5.78
C ILE A 87 -12.35 -15.08 -5.34
N GLU A 88 -12.57 -15.18 -4.03
CA GLU A 88 -13.30 -16.29 -3.39
C GLU A 88 -14.79 -15.93 -3.26
N LEU A 89 -15.68 -16.86 -3.59
CA LEU A 89 -17.14 -16.66 -3.49
C LEU A 89 -17.58 -16.41 -2.04
N PHE A 90 -17.07 -17.22 -1.11
CA PHE A 90 -17.30 -17.10 0.33
C PHE A 90 -16.04 -16.64 1.08
N GLY A 91 -15.26 -15.75 0.46
CA GLY A 91 -14.02 -15.21 1.02
C GLY A 91 -14.27 -14.21 2.15
N LYS A 92 -13.40 -14.23 3.17
CA LYS A 92 -13.35 -13.21 4.25
C LYS A 92 -12.77 -11.89 3.75
N ASN A 93 -13.30 -11.32 2.67
CA ASN A 93 -12.72 -10.13 2.04
C ASN A 93 -13.04 -8.83 2.80
N SER A 94 -14.01 -8.88 3.71
CA SER A 94 -14.32 -7.80 4.64
C SER A 94 -14.66 -8.37 6.01
N THR A 95 -14.04 -7.84 7.07
CA THR A 95 -14.53 -8.04 8.43
C THR A 95 -15.95 -7.49 8.54
N CYS A 96 -16.96 -8.36 8.58
CA CYS A 96 -18.34 -7.96 8.88
C CYS A 96 -18.46 -7.73 10.40
N ARG A 97 -18.89 -6.53 10.78
CA ARG A 97 -19.25 -6.22 12.17
C ARG A 97 -20.75 -6.42 12.33
N VAL A 98 -21.14 -7.18 13.35
CA VAL A 98 -22.55 -7.41 13.69
C VAL A 98 -22.85 -6.78 15.03
N TRP A 99 -23.95 -6.04 15.10
CA TRP A 99 -24.53 -5.58 16.36
C TRP A 99 -25.47 -6.68 16.90
N ARG A 100 -25.18 -7.25 18.07
CA ARG A 100 -25.98 -8.33 18.66
C ARG A 100 -26.10 -8.18 20.18
N ARG A 101 -27.20 -8.68 20.74
CA ARG A 101 -27.39 -8.80 22.20
C ARG A 101 -26.45 -9.88 22.77
N LYS A 102 -26.18 -9.82 24.08
CA LYS A 102 -25.42 -10.85 24.81
C LYS A 102 -26.07 -12.23 24.57
N ASN A 103 -25.26 -13.27 24.36
CA ASN A 103 -25.67 -14.65 24.06
C ASN A 103 -26.39 -14.90 22.72
N ALA A 104 -26.59 -13.90 21.86
CA ALA A 104 -27.19 -14.11 20.52
C ALA A 104 -26.16 -14.57 19.47
N GLU A 105 -25.10 -15.25 19.90
CA GLU A 105 -23.89 -15.38 19.10
C GLU A 105 -23.92 -16.40 17.98
N LEU A 106 -24.71 -17.45 18.18
CA LEU A 106 -24.91 -18.53 17.23
C LEU A 106 -26.12 -18.29 16.32
N HIS A 107 -26.87 -17.20 16.51
CA HIS A 107 -28.03 -16.90 15.68
C HIS A 107 -27.59 -16.72 14.22
N PRO A 108 -28.25 -17.36 13.22
CA PRO A 108 -27.82 -17.32 11.81
C PRO A 108 -27.63 -15.90 11.24
N LYS A 109 -28.46 -14.94 11.67
CA LYS A 109 -28.30 -13.52 11.29
C LYS A 109 -27.04 -12.83 11.85
N ASN A 110 -26.42 -13.43 12.88
CA ASN A 110 -25.23 -12.91 13.57
C ASN A 110 -23.97 -13.72 13.26
N THR A 111 -24.08 -14.75 12.44
CA THR A 111 -22.98 -15.60 11.99
C THR A 111 -22.75 -15.39 10.50
N ILE A 112 -21.52 -15.61 10.05
CA ILE A 112 -21.18 -15.67 8.64
C ILE A 112 -20.99 -17.14 8.32
N PRO A 113 -21.82 -17.75 7.45
CA PRO A 113 -21.64 -19.14 7.06
C PRO A 113 -20.23 -19.36 6.50
N THR A 114 -19.50 -20.32 7.07
CA THR A 114 -18.19 -20.73 6.55
C THR A 114 -18.31 -22.10 5.93
N VAL A 115 -17.93 -22.23 4.67
CA VAL A 115 -17.79 -23.54 4.03
C VAL A 115 -16.43 -24.14 4.43
N LYS A 116 -16.42 -25.39 4.92
CA LYS A 116 -15.17 -26.08 5.28
C LYS A 116 -14.28 -26.19 4.06
N HIS A 117 -14.81 -26.68 2.93
CA HIS A 117 -14.24 -26.71 1.58
C HIS A 117 -15.37 -26.44 0.56
N GLY A 118 -15.06 -25.97 -0.66
CA GLY A 118 -16.04 -25.99 -1.77
C GLY A 118 -16.79 -24.70 -2.08
N GLY A 119 -16.39 -23.55 -1.52
CA GLY A 119 -16.98 -22.27 -1.91
C GLY A 119 -16.69 -21.84 -3.35
N GLY A 120 -15.65 -22.39 -3.94
CA GLY A 120 -15.17 -22.00 -5.26
C GLY A 120 -14.51 -20.61 -5.25
N ASN A 121 -13.70 -20.39 -6.28
CA ASN A 121 -13.04 -19.13 -6.53
C ASN A 121 -12.91 -18.96 -8.05
N ILE A 122 -12.69 -17.72 -8.47
CA ILE A 122 -12.28 -17.42 -9.83
C ILE A 122 -10.88 -16.81 -9.79
N MET A 123 -10.07 -17.20 -10.76
CA MET A 123 -8.81 -16.52 -11.06
C MET A 123 -9.08 -15.53 -12.19
N LEU A 124 -8.65 -14.28 -12.01
CA LEU A 124 -8.82 -13.21 -12.97
C LEU A 124 -7.44 -12.68 -13.37
N TRP A 125 -7.23 -12.47 -14.66
CA TRP A 125 -6.16 -11.62 -15.19
C TRP A 125 -6.78 -10.29 -15.59
N GLY A 126 -6.13 -9.19 -15.23
CA GLY A 126 -6.55 -7.87 -15.69
C GLY A 126 -5.39 -6.95 -15.92
N CYS A 127 -5.66 -5.85 -16.63
CA CYS A 127 -4.71 -4.78 -16.84
C CYS A 127 -5.39 -3.42 -16.73
N PHE A 128 -4.65 -2.38 -16.38
CA PHE A 128 -5.17 -1.02 -16.32
C PHE A 128 -4.07 0.01 -16.56
N SER A 129 -4.45 1.25 -16.81
CA SER A 129 -3.54 2.41 -16.88
C SER A 129 -4.10 3.58 -16.07
N ALA A 130 -3.38 4.71 -16.03
CA ALA A 130 -3.90 5.96 -15.47
C ALA A 130 -5.27 6.38 -16.07
N LYS A 131 -5.53 5.96 -17.31
CA LYS A 131 -6.76 6.28 -18.05
C LYS A 131 -7.96 5.40 -17.68
N GLY A 132 -7.73 4.30 -16.95
CA GLY A 132 -8.79 3.41 -16.48
C GLY A 132 -8.51 1.92 -16.68
N PRO A 133 -9.53 1.10 -16.37
CA PRO A 133 -9.46 -0.35 -16.51
C PRO A 133 -9.32 -0.76 -17.97
N GLY A 134 -8.40 -1.68 -18.24
CA GLY A 134 -8.33 -2.44 -19.48
C GLY A 134 -9.24 -3.67 -19.41
N ARG A 135 -8.95 -4.70 -20.21
CA ARG A 135 -9.73 -5.94 -20.19
C ARG A 135 -9.48 -6.75 -18.91
N LEU A 136 -10.54 -7.41 -18.44
CA LEU A 136 -10.54 -8.38 -17.35
C LEU A 136 -10.97 -9.74 -17.90
N ILE A 137 -10.22 -10.80 -17.58
CA ILE A 137 -10.40 -12.14 -18.17
C ILE A 137 -10.39 -13.20 -17.07
N ARG A 138 -11.40 -14.08 -17.08
CA ARG A 138 -11.39 -15.27 -16.22
C ARG A 138 -10.42 -16.31 -16.75
N VAL A 139 -9.56 -16.77 -15.85
CA VAL A 139 -8.61 -17.84 -16.07
C VAL A 139 -9.17 -19.12 -15.46
N LYS A 140 -9.64 -20.04 -16.31
CA LYS A 140 -10.33 -21.27 -15.87
C LYS A 140 -9.37 -22.35 -15.36
N GLU A 141 -8.15 -22.37 -15.87
CA GLU A 141 -7.15 -23.38 -15.57
C GLU A 141 -5.88 -22.77 -14.95
N ARG A 142 -5.01 -23.62 -14.42
CA ARG A 142 -3.69 -23.19 -13.96
C ARG A 142 -2.92 -22.57 -15.13
N MET A 143 -2.63 -21.28 -15.02
CA MET A 143 -1.97 -20.53 -16.08
C MET A 143 -0.56 -21.06 -16.33
N LYS A 144 -0.33 -21.57 -17.55
CA LYS A 144 0.99 -21.91 -18.09
C LYS A 144 1.51 -20.76 -18.95
N GLY A 145 2.83 -20.74 -19.20
CA GLY A 145 3.45 -19.68 -20.00
C GLY A 145 2.86 -19.52 -21.41
N ALA A 146 2.41 -20.60 -22.07
CA ALA A 146 1.75 -20.52 -23.37
C ALA A 146 0.39 -19.81 -23.30
N MET A 147 -0.43 -20.18 -22.32
CA MET A 147 -1.73 -19.55 -22.07
C MET A 147 -1.56 -18.07 -21.68
N TYR A 148 -0.51 -17.74 -20.91
CA TYR A 148 -0.19 -16.35 -20.59
C TYR A 148 0.08 -15.53 -21.86
N ARG A 149 0.94 -16.02 -22.78
CA ARG A 149 1.20 -15.35 -24.06
C ARG A 149 -0.08 -15.17 -24.89
N GLU A 150 -0.97 -16.15 -24.86
CA GLU A 150 -2.26 -16.06 -25.55
C GLU A 150 -3.17 -14.98 -24.94
N ILE A 151 -3.27 -14.92 -23.60
CA ILE A 151 -3.99 -13.87 -22.88
C ILE A 151 -3.43 -12.50 -23.25
N LEU A 152 -2.11 -12.31 -23.22
CA LEU A 152 -1.49 -11.06 -23.63
C LEU A 152 -1.80 -10.72 -25.09
N SER A 153 -1.66 -11.68 -26.00
CA SER A 153 -1.92 -11.48 -27.43
C SER A 153 -3.35 -11.04 -27.71
N LYS A 154 -4.33 -11.65 -27.02
CA LYS A 154 -5.75 -11.40 -27.22
C LYS A 154 -6.25 -10.16 -26.51
N ASN A 155 -5.62 -9.74 -25.40
CA ASN A 155 -6.20 -8.74 -24.51
C ASN A 155 -5.35 -7.48 -24.30
N LEU A 156 -4.02 -7.57 -24.33
CA LEU A 156 -3.16 -6.42 -24.02
C LEU A 156 -3.26 -5.33 -25.09
N LEU A 157 -3.11 -5.69 -26.37
CA LEU A 157 -3.21 -4.73 -27.48
C LEU A 157 -4.60 -4.10 -27.61
N PRO A 158 -5.72 -4.86 -27.54
CA PRO A 158 -7.05 -4.26 -27.51
C PRO A 158 -7.25 -3.33 -26.30
N SER A 159 -6.70 -3.65 -25.13
CA SER A 159 -6.77 -2.78 -23.96
C SER A 159 -6.01 -1.48 -24.18
N ALA A 160 -4.78 -1.55 -24.72
CA ALA A 160 -3.99 -0.37 -25.06
C ALA A 160 -4.70 0.56 -26.06
N ARG A 161 -5.39 -0.01 -27.06
CA ARG A 161 -6.19 0.74 -28.03
C ARG A 161 -7.42 1.38 -27.40
N ALA A 162 -8.18 0.62 -26.59
CA ALA A 162 -9.37 1.13 -25.91
C ALA A 162 -9.03 2.27 -24.94
N LEU A 163 -7.89 2.16 -24.24
CA LEU A 163 -7.36 3.18 -23.35
C LEU A 163 -6.69 4.35 -24.10
N LYS A 164 -6.62 4.32 -25.44
CA LYS A 164 -5.97 5.34 -26.28
C LYS A 164 -4.54 5.64 -25.81
N MET A 165 -3.75 4.60 -25.52
CA MET A 165 -2.36 4.75 -25.04
C MET A 165 -1.47 5.46 -26.07
N LYS A 166 -0.53 6.28 -25.60
CA LYS A 166 0.41 6.99 -26.49
C LYS A 166 1.38 5.98 -27.09
N ARG A 167 2.03 6.35 -28.20
CA ARG A 167 3.13 5.53 -28.76
C ARG A 167 4.21 5.32 -27.70
N GLY A 168 4.86 4.15 -27.74
CA GLY A 168 5.92 3.83 -26.81
C GLY A 168 5.47 3.51 -25.38
N TRP A 169 4.17 3.23 -25.16
CA TRP A 169 3.67 2.75 -23.88
C TRP A 169 4.44 1.53 -23.38
N VAL A 170 4.55 1.42 -22.06
CA VAL A 170 5.33 0.39 -21.38
C VAL A 170 4.39 -0.61 -20.72
N PHE A 171 4.73 -1.89 -20.82
CA PHE A 171 4.01 -2.99 -20.19
C PHE A 171 4.67 -3.36 -18.87
N GLN A 172 3.91 -3.45 -17.80
CA GLN A 172 4.36 -3.99 -16.52
C GLN A 172 3.69 -5.34 -16.23
N HIS A 173 4.51 -6.31 -15.82
CA HIS A 173 4.11 -7.57 -15.22
C HIS A 173 5.11 -7.98 -14.14
N ASP A 174 4.74 -8.92 -13.27
CA ASP A 174 5.64 -9.40 -12.22
C ASP A 174 6.69 -10.41 -12.74
N ASN A 175 7.60 -10.80 -11.85
CA ASN A 175 8.67 -11.76 -12.15
C ASN A 175 8.28 -13.23 -11.91
N ASP A 176 6.98 -13.59 -11.99
CA ASP A 176 6.58 -14.98 -11.89
C ASP A 176 7.37 -15.84 -12.92
N PRO A 177 7.84 -17.04 -12.56
CA PRO A 177 8.50 -17.95 -13.50
C PRO A 177 7.80 -18.09 -14.85
N LYS A 178 6.46 -18.05 -14.89
CA LYS A 178 5.66 -18.14 -16.13
C LYS A 178 5.82 -16.92 -17.04
N HIS A 179 6.13 -15.76 -16.47
CA HIS A 179 6.38 -14.50 -17.17
C HIS A 179 7.83 -14.37 -17.62
N THR A 180 8.75 -14.91 -16.82
CA THR A 180 10.19 -14.75 -17.01
C THR A 180 10.86 -15.88 -17.80
N VAL A 181 10.13 -16.95 -18.14
CA VAL A 181 10.61 -18.02 -19.01
C VAL A 181 11.07 -17.47 -20.36
N ARG A 182 12.16 -18.03 -20.89
CA ARG A 182 12.81 -17.60 -22.14
C ARG A 182 11.83 -17.41 -23.30
N ALA A 183 10.92 -18.36 -23.49
CA ALA A 183 9.91 -18.30 -24.55
C ALA A 183 8.98 -17.08 -24.43
N THR A 184 8.63 -16.66 -23.21
CA THR A 184 7.79 -15.47 -22.99
C THR A 184 8.57 -14.19 -23.24
N LYS A 185 9.83 -14.11 -22.78
CA LYS A 185 10.73 -12.97 -23.06
C LYS A 185 10.98 -12.79 -24.56
N GLU A 186 11.27 -13.88 -25.27
CA GLU A 186 11.48 -13.84 -26.73
C GLU A 186 10.21 -13.43 -27.48
N TRP A 187 9.04 -13.91 -27.04
CA TRP A 187 7.76 -13.51 -27.61
C TRP A 187 7.46 -12.02 -27.41
N LEU A 188 7.69 -11.48 -26.20
CA LEU A 188 7.52 -10.05 -25.91
C LEU A 188 8.43 -9.19 -26.79
N ARG A 189 9.70 -9.61 -26.95
CA ARG A 189 10.65 -8.97 -27.86
C ARG A 189 10.19 -9.00 -29.32
N LYS A 190 9.72 -10.15 -29.81
CA LYS A 190 9.20 -10.31 -31.18
C LYS A 190 7.95 -9.46 -31.45
N LYS A 191 7.15 -9.21 -30.41
CA LYS A 191 5.97 -8.33 -30.48
C LYS A 191 6.31 -6.84 -30.25
N HIS A 192 7.59 -6.51 -30.04
CA HIS A 192 8.08 -5.15 -29.77
C HIS A 192 7.43 -4.50 -28.55
N PHE A 193 7.07 -5.28 -27.52
CA PHE A 193 6.62 -4.72 -26.26
C PHE A 193 7.80 -4.19 -25.45
N LYS A 194 7.71 -2.94 -24.99
CA LYS A 194 8.60 -2.39 -23.96
C LYS A 194 8.12 -2.91 -22.61
N VAL A 195 8.99 -3.59 -21.87
CA VAL A 195 8.65 -4.16 -20.56
C VAL A 195 9.37 -3.37 -19.48
N LEU A 196 8.65 -2.95 -18.44
CA LEU A 196 9.22 -2.26 -17.28
C LEU A 196 10.08 -3.22 -16.46
N GLU A 197 11.30 -2.80 -16.07
CA GLU A 197 12.11 -3.58 -15.12
C GLU A 197 11.36 -3.63 -13.79
N TRP A 198 11.13 -4.83 -13.26
CA TRP A 198 10.33 -5.01 -12.05
C TRP A 198 11.15 -5.70 -10.96
N PRO A 199 11.20 -5.16 -9.73
CA PRO A 199 11.79 -5.88 -8.62
C PRO A 199 10.90 -7.04 -8.15
N SER A 200 11.50 -8.16 -7.74
CA SER A 200 10.76 -9.32 -7.23
C SER A 200 10.10 -9.05 -5.87
N GLN A 201 8.96 -9.71 -5.61
CA GLN A 201 8.19 -9.59 -4.35
C GLN A 201 7.77 -8.14 -4.02
N SER A 202 7.28 -7.40 -5.02
CA SER A 202 6.94 -5.98 -4.87
C SER A 202 5.46 -5.68 -5.17
N PRO A 203 4.50 -6.38 -4.52
CA PRO A 203 3.09 -6.10 -4.75
C PRO A 203 2.72 -4.67 -4.32
N ASP A 204 3.42 -4.10 -3.34
CA ASP A 204 3.25 -2.73 -2.88
C ASP A 204 3.59 -1.67 -3.93
N LEU A 205 4.45 -1.99 -4.90
CA LEU A 205 4.79 -1.09 -6.00
C LEU A 205 3.77 -1.18 -7.15
N ASN A 206 2.99 -2.27 -7.25
CA ASN A 206 2.04 -2.46 -8.34
C ASN A 206 0.67 -1.83 -8.00
N PRO A 207 0.27 -0.71 -8.62
CA PRO A 207 -0.96 -0.02 -8.28
C PRO A 207 -2.23 -0.83 -8.60
N ILE A 208 -2.14 -1.91 -9.40
CA ILE A 208 -3.30 -2.77 -9.68
C ILE A 208 -3.81 -3.48 -8.42
N GLU A 209 -2.96 -3.68 -7.41
CA GLU A 209 -3.35 -4.26 -6.12
C GLU A 209 -4.40 -3.40 -5.41
N ASN A 210 -4.33 -2.08 -5.59
CA ASN A 210 -5.35 -1.16 -5.09
C ASN A 210 -6.68 -1.33 -5.84
N LEU A 211 -6.63 -1.55 -7.16
CA LEU A 211 -7.83 -1.86 -7.97
C LEU A 211 -8.43 -3.21 -7.55
N TRP A 212 -7.61 -4.23 -7.31
CA TRP A 212 -8.08 -5.52 -6.82
C TRP A 212 -8.76 -5.41 -5.47
N ARG A 213 -8.22 -4.60 -4.56
CA ARG A 213 -8.87 -4.33 -3.28
C ARG A 213 -10.24 -3.68 -3.47
N GLU A 214 -10.33 -2.64 -4.30
CA GLU A 214 -11.59 -1.95 -4.57
C GLU A 214 -12.62 -2.88 -5.21
N LEU A 215 -12.21 -3.66 -6.22
CA LEU A 215 -13.05 -4.67 -6.86
C LEU A 215 -13.59 -5.67 -5.84
N LYS A 216 -12.73 -6.23 -4.98
CA LYS A 216 -13.13 -7.20 -3.94
C LYS A 216 -14.14 -6.61 -2.96
N ILE A 217 -14.02 -5.32 -2.62
CA ILE A 217 -15.00 -4.63 -1.75
C ILE A 217 -16.36 -4.53 -2.45
N ARG A 218 -16.40 -4.07 -3.71
CA ARG A 218 -17.64 -3.92 -4.48
C ARG A 218 -18.34 -5.26 -4.74
N VAL A 219 -17.57 -6.29 -5.10
CA VAL A 219 -18.06 -7.65 -5.29
C VAL A 219 -18.66 -8.20 -3.99
N ALA A 220 -17.99 -7.99 -2.85
CA ALA A 220 -18.48 -8.45 -1.55
C ALA A 220 -19.81 -7.78 -1.16
N GLN A 221 -19.99 -6.50 -1.48
CA GLN A 221 -21.25 -5.77 -1.23
C GLN A 221 -22.44 -6.36 -2.00
N ARG A 222 -22.21 -6.91 -3.20
CA ARG A 222 -23.25 -7.53 -4.03
C ARG A 222 -23.57 -8.98 -3.67
N GLN A 223 -22.78 -9.59 -2.77
CA GLN A 223 -23.04 -10.94 -2.21
C GLN A 223 -23.37 -11.99 -3.29
N PRO A 224 -22.45 -12.29 -4.21
CA PRO A 224 -22.66 -13.33 -5.23
C PRO A 224 -22.96 -14.69 -4.59
N GLN A 225 -23.94 -15.41 -5.16
CA GLN A 225 -24.40 -16.70 -4.62
C GLN A 225 -23.79 -17.91 -5.33
N ASN A 226 -23.22 -17.73 -6.53
CA ASN A 226 -22.59 -18.79 -7.30
C ASN A 226 -21.44 -18.22 -8.15
N ILE A 227 -20.65 -19.11 -8.77
CA ILE A 227 -19.46 -18.74 -9.54
C ILE A 227 -19.78 -17.95 -10.81
N THR A 228 -20.90 -18.22 -11.47
CA THR A 228 -21.33 -17.48 -12.66
C THR A 228 -21.67 -16.04 -12.29
N ALA A 229 -22.51 -15.86 -11.25
CA ALA A 229 -22.85 -14.53 -10.73
C ALA A 229 -21.60 -13.79 -10.22
N LEU A 230 -20.65 -14.51 -9.59
CA LEU A 230 -19.38 -13.91 -9.15
C LEU A 230 -18.58 -13.36 -10.34
N GLU A 231 -18.48 -14.11 -11.44
CA GLU A 231 -17.78 -13.68 -12.65
C GLU A 231 -18.46 -12.45 -13.28
N GLU A 232 -19.78 -12.49 -13.49
CA GLU A 232 -20.56 -11.39 -14.05
C GLU A 232 -20.42 -10.12 -13.22
N ILE A 233 -20.58 -10.23 -11.90
CA ILE A 233 -20.42 -9.10 -10.98
C ILE A 233 -19.00 -8.54 -11.05
N CYS A 234 -17.97 -9.39 -11.14
CA CYS A 234 -16.59 -8.91 -11.28
C CYS A 234 -16.40 -8.11 -12.58
N MET A 235 -16.96 -8.58 -13.70
CA MET A 235 -16.88 -7.87 -14.99
C MET A 235 -17.62 -6.54 -14.95
N GLU A 236 -18.84 -6.50 -14.39
CA GLU A 236 -19.65 -5.29 -14.25
C GLU A 236 -18.97 -4.25 -13.34
N GLU A 237 -18.48 -4.66 -12.17
CA GLU A 237 -17.86 -3.74 -11.23
C GLU A 237 -16.50 -3.24 -11.73
N TRP A 238 -15.75 -4.08 -12.45
CA TRP A 238 -14.49 -3.68 -13.09
C TRP A 238 -14.70 -2.57 -14.12
N ALA A 239 -15.74 -2.68 -14.95
CA ALA A 239 -16.07 -1.65 -15.94
C ALA A 239 -16.47 -0.30 -15.31
N LYS A 240 -16.96 -0.31 -14.06
CA LYS A 240 -17.34 0.89 -13.30
C LYS A 240 -16.18 1.51 -12.52
N LEU A 241 -14.99 0.91 -12.53
CA LEU A 241 -13.85 1.48 -11.82
C LEU A 241 -13.37 2.76 -12.50
N PRO A 242 -13.20 3.88 -11.76
CA PRO A 242 -12.82 5.14 -12.35
C PRO A 242 -11.38 5.11 -12.89
N GLY A 243 -11.11 5.93 -13.92
CA GLY A 243 -9.76 6.30 -14.32
C GLY A 243 -8.96 6.86 -13.14
N THR A 244 -7.73 6.39 -12.94
CA THR A 244 -6.94 6.55 -11.72
C THR A 244 -6.30 7.94 -11.53
N ARG A 245 -6.81 9.00 -12.18
CA ARG A 245 -6.39 10.39 -11.89
C ARG A 245 -6.53 10.77 -10.42
N SER A 246 -7.41 10.09 -9.67
CA SER A 246 -7.61 10.30 -8.22
C SER A 246 -6.73 9.39 -7.34
N MET A 247 -6.09 8.35 -7.90
CA MET A 247 -5.29 7.37 -7.12
C MET A 247 -3.77 7.58 -7.23
N THR A 248 -3.27 8.29 -8.24
CA THR A 248 -1.85 8.71 -8.33
C THR A 248 -1.45 9.69 -7.22
N LYS A 249 -2.39 10.50 -6.70
CA LYS A 249 -2.17 11.33 -5.50
C LYS A 249 -1.75 10.51 -4.27
N LYS A 250 -2.29 9.29 -4.10
CA LYS A 250 -1.92 8.38 -3.00
C LYS A 250 -0.57 7.71 -3.21
N LYS A 251 -0.08 7.64 -4.45
CA LYS A 251 1.23 7.05 -4.78
C LYS A 251 2.36 7.90 -4.18
N ARG A 252 2.24 9.24 -4.23
CA ARG A 252 3.18 10.15 -3.53
C ARG A 252 3.28 9.88 -2.04
N ASP A 253 2.15 9.60 -1.38
CA ASP A 253 2.16 9.30 0.07
C ASP A 253 2.76 7.92 0.38
N VAL A 254 2.48 6.90 -0.44
CA VAL A 254 3.00 5.53 -0.24
C VAL A 254 4.48 5.41 -0.63
N GLU A 255 4.90 6.06 -1.71
CA GLU A 255 6.29 6.09 -2.15
C GLU A 255 7.14 6.92 -1.20
N GLN A 256 6.63 8.08 -0.73
CA GLN A 256 7.26 8.78 0.40
C GLN A 256 7.25 7.96 1.67
N ASP A 257 6.22 7.20 2.01
CA ASP A 257 6.19 6.39 3.23
C ASP A 257 7.10 5.16 3.16
N SER A 258 7.23 4.49 2.01
CA SER A 258 8.14 3.36 1.79
C SER A 258 9.59 3.82 1.76
N VAL A 259 9.88 4.94 1.08
CA VAL A 259 11.18 5.61 1.12
C VAL A 259 11.46 6.09 2.56
N ARG A 260 10.52 6.75 3.24
CA ARG A 260 10.71 7.22 4.64
C ARG A 260 10.83 6.07 5.64
N PHE A 261 10.23 4.90 5.39
CA PHE A 261 10.39 3.70 6.20
C PHE A 261 11.78 3.07 6.01
N LEU A 262 12.31 3.09 4.78
CA LEU A 262 13.67 2.62 4.47
C LEU A 262 14.75 3.62 4.90
N TYR A 263 14.46 4.93 4.91
CA TYR A 263 15.40 5.99 5.29
C TYR A 263 15.34 6.36 6.79
N LYS A 264 14.34 5.93 7.57
CA LYS A 264 14.26 6.17 9.03
C LYS A 264 14.95 5.13 9.92
N PHE A 265 15.56 4.09 9.35
CA PHE A 265 16.38 3.13 10.11
C PHE A 265 17.83 3.10 9.60
N PRO A 266 18.67 4.12 9.93
CA PRO A 266 20.08 4.14 9.56
C PRO A 266 20.94 3.13 10.35
N SER A 267 20.38 2.44 11.35
CA SER A 267 21.18 1.71 12.35
C SER A 267 21.37 0.21 12.10
N CYS A 268 20.96 -0.32 10.94
CA CYS A 268 21.42 -1.63 10.50
C CYS A 268 22.52 -1.47 9.44
N GLN A 269 23.61 -0.77 9.81
CA GLN A 269 24.89 -1.04 9.19
C GLN A 269 25.22 -2.50 9.51
N LEU A 270 25.06 -3.36 8.51
CA LEU A 270 25.62 -4.71 8.53
C LEU A 270 27.14 -4.53 8.66
N GLY A 271 27.65 -4.65 9.89
CA GLY A 271 29.06 -4.85 10.12
C GLY A 271 29.49 -6.10 9.36
N ASP A 272 30.44 -5.94 8.46
CA ASP A 272 31.10 -7.02 7.76
C ASP A 272 31.88 -7.87 8.78
N PRO A 273 31.51 -9.14 9.02
CA PRO A 273 32.25 -9.99 9.94
C PRO A 273 33.36 -10.69 9.15
N ARG A 274 34.36 -9.94 8.68
CA ARG A 274 35.64 -10.49 8.22
C ARG A 274 36.71 -9.40 8.21
N GLY A 275 37.38 -9.25 9.35
CA GLY A 275 38.65 -8.56 9.41
C GLY A 275 39.69 -9.29 8.56
N ARG A 276 40.32 -8.54 7.65
CA ARG A 276 41.71 -8.77 7.27
C ARG A 276 42.29 -7.47 6.74
N GLU A 277 43.12 -6.84 7.55
CA GLU A 277 44.01 -5.76 7.17
C GLU A 277 45.08 -6.31 6.22
N HIS A 278 45.25 -5.70 5.05
CA HIS A 278 46.54 -5.50 4.40
C HIS A 278 46.43 -4.35 3.40
N GLY A 279 47.45 -3.49 3.41
CA GLY A 279 47.42 -2.15 2.82
C GLY A 279 48.00 -2.03 1.40
N SER A 280 48.18 -0.76 1.03
CA SER A 280 48.70 -0.20 -0.24
C SER A 280 47.73 -0.35 -1.42
N GLU A 281 47.49 0.61 -2.32
CA GLU A 281 48.12 1.90 -2.64
C GLU A 281 47.12 2.78 -3.44
N ARG A 282 47.43 4.07 -3.49
CA ARG A 282 46.76 5.24 -4.11
C ARG A 282 46.00 5.01 -5.43
N GLU A 283 44.81 5.63 -5.57
CA GLU A 283 44.61 6.65 -6.62
C GLU A 283 43.39 7.60 -6.43
N LYS A 284 43.72 8.90 -6.39
CA LYS A 284 43.02 10.11 -6.86
C LYS A 284 41.55 10.37 -6.47
N LYS A 285 41.43 11.20 -5.43
CA LYS A 285 40.32 12.13 -5.15
C LYS A 285 39.96 12.99 -6.38
N LYS A 286 38.70 12.96 -6.83
CA LYS A 286 38.01 14.15 -7.35
C LYS A 286 36.96 14.57 -6.33
N LYS A 287 37.27 15.64 -5.59
CA LYS A 287 36.32 16.35 -4.73
C LYS A 287 35.33 17.10 -5.63
N GLY A 288 34.11 16.59 -5.75
CA GLY A 288 32.96 17.38 -6.17
C GLY A 288 32.25 17.88 -4.92
N THR A 289 32.47 19.14 -4.58
CA THR A 289 31.80 19.83 -3.46
C THR A 289 30.32 20.00 -3.84
N VAL A 290 29.43 19.19 -3.27
CA VAL A 290 27.98 19.46 -3.34
C VAL A 290 27.66 20.47 -2.24
N LEU A 291 27.42 21.71 -2.66
CA LEU A 291 26.95 22.81 -1.83
C LEU A 291 25.56 22.46 -1.30
N PHE A 292 25.43 22.26 0.02
CA PHE A 292 24.14 22.18 0.69
C PHE A 292 23.44 23.53 0.54
N ARG A 293 22.44 23.61 -0.35
CA ARG A 293 21.53 24.75 -0.36
C ARG A 293 20.47 24.51 0.70
N GLN A 294 20.61 25.26 1.80
CA GLN A 294 19.69 25.33 2.92
C GLN A 294 18.31 25.76 2.40
N VAL A 295 17.35 24.82 2.31
CA VAL A 295 15.96 25.17 2.03
C VAL A 295 15.43 25.84 3.29
N LYS A 296 15.13 27.15 3.18
CA LYS A 296 14.54 27.94 4.25
C LYS A 296 13.19 27.34 4.65
N SER A 297 13.04 27.14 5.95
CA SER A 297 11.78 26.83 6.62
C SER A 297 10.91 28.08 6.61
N SER A 298 9.92 28.09 5.74
CA SER A 298 8.72 28.93 5.89
C SER A 298 7.58 28.25 5.14
N GLU A 299 6.44 28.14 5.82
CA GLU A 299 5.15 27.61 5.34
C GLU A 299 4.90 26.10 5.53
N MET A 300 4.86 25.67 6.79
CA MET A 300 3.95 24.61 7.24
C MET A 300 2.82 25.25 8.05
N HIS A 301 1.66 25.47 7.44
CA HIS A 301 0.40 25.65 8.15
C HIS A 301 -0.66 24.65 7.65
N TYR A 302 -0.88 23.65 8.52
CA TYR A 302 -2.09 22.89 8.85
C TYR A 302 -3.11 22.46 7.77
N ILE A 303 -3.35 21.13 7.71
CA ILE A 303 -4.69 20.56 7.97
C ILE A 303 -4.55 19.35 8.92
N LEU A 304 -4.99 19.52 10.16
CA LEU A 304 -5.32 18.49 11.15
C LEU A 304 -6.71 17.90 10.82
N PRO A 305 -6.95 16.58 10.97
CA PRO A 305 -8.26 16.07 11.30
C PRO A 305 -8.33 15.79 12.80
N HIS A 306 -9.01 16.67 13.53
CA HIS A 306 -9.45 16.43 14.91
C HIS A 306 -10.78 15.67 14.85
N CYS A 307 -10.83 14.45 15.39
CA CYS A 307 -12.09 13.83 15.80
C CYS A 307 -11.83 12.75 16.84
N LEU A 308 -12.02 13.11 18.12
CA LEU A 308 -12.93 12.43 19.04
C LEU A 308 -12.85 13.14 20.39
N MET A 309 -13.99 13.57 20.94
CA MET A 309 -14.53 13.05 22.21
C MET A 309 -15.90 13.68 22.49
N CYS A 310 -16.82 12.80 22.81
CA CYS A 310 -18.13 13.07 23.39
C CYS A 310 -17.94 13.24 24.92
N THR A 311 -18.65 14.16 25.59
CA THR A 311 -19.61 13.86 26.69
C THR A 311 -20.10 15.10 27.48
N ILE A 312 -21.44 15.21 27.58
CA ILE A 312 -22.26 15.51 28.77
C ILE A 312 -22.52 16.98 29.21
N SER A 313 -23.77 17.38 28.94
CA SER A 313 -24.79 18.04 29.79
C SER A 313 -24.63 19.45 30.39
N HIS A 314 -25.62 20.27 29.99
CA HIS A 314 -26.54 21.09 30.79
C HIS A 314 -26.29 22.61 30.96
N VAL A 315 -27.44 23.29 30.80
CA VAL A 315 -27.82 24.68 31.09
C VAL A 315 -27.38 25.75 30.08
N GLY A 316 -28.40 26.42 29.52
CA GLY A 316 -28.26 27.45 28.50
C GLY A 316 -28.14 28.86 29.03
N MET A 317 -27.87 29.78 28.12
CA MET A 317 -28.33 31.17 28.13
C MET A 317 -27.87 31.83 26.82
N SER A 318 -28.80 32.58 26.24
CA SER A 318 -28.72 33.48 25.10
C SER A 318 -27.76 34.66 25.31
N CYS A 319 -27.14 35.17 24.23
CA CYS A 319 -27.10 36.60 23.86
C CYS A 319 -26.23 36.84 22.61
N ASP A 320 -26.89 37.15 21.51
CA ASP A 320 -26.82 38.36 20.68
C ASP A 320 -25.54 39.20 20.44
N TYR A 321 -25.45 39.60 19.15
CA TYR A 321 -24.95 40.87 18.56
C TYR A 321 -23.48 41.29 18.70
N SER A 322 -22.78 41.45 17.57
CA SER A 322 -22.75 42.74 16.84
C SER A 322 -21.55 42.83 15.87
N SER A 323 -21.88 43.30 14.68
CA SER A 323 -21.05 43.86 13.61
C SER A 323 -19.86 44.72 14.05
N THR A 324 -18.79 44.73 13.25
CA THR A 324 -18.20 45.97 12.68
C THR A 324 -17.28 45.62 11.51
N VAL A 325 -17.60 46.20 10.35
CA VAL A 325 -16.77 46.34 9.15
C VAL A 325 -15.89 47.57 9.34
N LEU A 326 -14.59 47.53 9.01
CA LEU A 326 -13.90 48.74 8.56
C LEU A 326 -12.79 48.45 7.54
N LEU A 327 -12.86 49.26 6.50
CA LEU A 327 -12.13 49.35 5.24
C LEU A 327 -10.76 50.06 5.38
N ILE A 328 -10.04 50.09 4.24
CA ILE A 328 -8.99 51.06 3.77
C ILE A 328 -7.56 50.75 4.23
N ALA A 329 -6.48 50.91 3.46
CA ALA A 329 -6.11 50.87 2.04
C ALA A 329 -4.59 51.16 1.94
N ALA A 330 -3.99 50.79 0.81
CA ALA A 330 -2.93 51.50 0.09
C ALA A 330 -1.47 51.62 0.63
N GLU A 331 -0.58 51.22 -0.30
CA GLU A 331 0.69 51.86 -0.70
C GLU A 331 1.94 51.78 0.18
N THR A 332 3.00 51.15 -0.36
CA THR A 332 4.12 51.81 -1.09
C THR A 332 5.12 50.72 -1.53
N ARG A 333 5.33 50.54 -2.86
CA ARG A 333 6.49 51.01 -3.67
C ARG A 333 7.86 50.55 -3.13
N GLY A 334 8.73 49.90 -3.92
CA GLY A 334 8.70 49.67 -5.36
C GLY A 334 9.73 48.66 -5.84
#